data_AF-A0A962P1D8-F1
#
_entry.id   AF-A0A962P1D8-F1
#
_cell.length_a   1.000
_cell.length_b   1.000
_cell.length_c   1.000
_cell.angle_alpha   90.00
_cell.angle_beta   90.00
_cell.angle_gamma   90.00
#
_symmetry.space_group_name_H-M   'P 1'
#
loop_
_entity.id
_entity.type
_entity.pdbx_description
1 polymer ?
#
loop_
_entity_poly.entity_id
_entity_poly.type
_entity_poly.pdbx_seq_one_letter_code
_entity_poly.pdbx_strand_id
1 'polypeptide(L)'
;RREIQNAEQLEVRLKSFVEVQRGLSVEQAAVESDRCFSCGNCIFCDNCYYYCPDMAITKLEKGYEVKTDYCKGCGLCAAECPTGTIMMREEL
;
A
#
# COMPACT_ATOMS: atom_id res chain seq x y z
N ARG A 1 12.14 3.81 -7.13
CA ARG A 1 11.92 5.00 -8.00
C ARG A 1 11.40 4.50 -9.34
N ARG A 2 10.37 5.10 -9.94
CA ARG A 2 9.91 4.68 -11.28
C ARG A 2 10.96 5.14 -12.30
N GLU A 3 11.58 4.21 -13.01
CA GLU A 3 12.53 4.49 -14.10
C GLU A 3 11.92 4.04 -15.44
N ILE A 4 10.76 4.62 -15.76
CA ILE A 4 10.05 4.28 -16.99
C ILE A 4 10.37 5.38 -18.00
N GLN A 5 11.22 5.06 -18.97
CA GLN A 5 11.60 5.95 -20.08
C GLN A 5 11.13 5.39 -21.42
N ASN A 6 9.82 5.27 -21.62
CA ASN A 6 9.22 5.00 -22.93
C ASN A 6 8.79 6.30 -23.62
N ALA A 7 9.58 7.35 -23.46
CA ALA A 7 9.24 8.67 -23.93
C ALA A 7 10.05 8.99 -25.20
N GLU A 8 9.40 9.57 -26.20
CA GLU A 8 10.01 9.79 -27.52
C GLU A 8 11.22 10.75 -27.44
N GLN A 9 12.12 10.73 -28.42
CA GLN A 9 13.28 11.64 -28.40
C GLN A 9 12.84 13.10 -28.54
N LEU A 10 13.50 14.02 -27.82
CA LEU A 10 13.13 15.45 -27.77
C LEU A 10 12.98 16.08 -29.15
N GLU A 11 13.89 15.76 -30.08
CA GLU A 11 13.87 16.28 -31.44
C GLU A 11 12.60 15.89 -32.21
N VAL A 12 12.15 14.64 -32.05
CA VAL A 12 10.93 14.12 -32.68
C VAL A 12 9.69 14.79 -32.08
N ARG A 13 9.69 15.02 -30.77
CA ARG A 13 8.59 15.72 -30.07
C ARG A 13 8.37 17.14 -30.60
N LEU A 14 9.45 17.84 -30.99
CA LEU A 14 9.37 19.22 -31.48
C LEU A 14 8.96 19.33 -32.96
N LYS A 15 9.19 18.26 -33.74
CA LYS A 15 9.06 18.28 -35.20
C LYS A 15 7.90 17.43 -35.72
N SER A 16 7.15 16.77 -34.85
CA SER A 16 6.07 15.88 -35.25
C SER A 16 4.93 15.86 -34.24
N PHE A 17 3.82 15.23 -34.63
CA PHE A 17 2.62 15.05 -33.80
C PHE A 17 2.48 13.62 -33.28
N VAL A 18 3.56 12.84 -33.25
CA VAL A 18 3.53 11.49 -32.67
C VAL A 18 3.37 11.55 -31.16
N GLU A 19 2.82 10.49 -30.58
CA GLU A 19 2.65 10.39 -29.13
C GLU A 19 3.98 10.50 -28.40
N VAL A 20 4.03 11.37 -27.39
CA VAL A 20 5.26 11.66 -26.64
C VAL A 20 5.54 10.63 -25.57
N GLN A 21 4.52 10.28 -24.79
CA GLN A 21 4.61 9.31 -23.71
C GLN A 21 3.96 8.03 -24.19
N ARG A 22 4.77 7.05 -24.58
CA ARG A 22 4.23 5.74 -24.97
C ARG A 22 3.85 4.97 -23.71
N GLY A 23 2.88 4.08 -23.85
CA GLY A 23 2.48 3.15 -22.80
C GLY A 23 3.60 2.20 -22.35
N LEU A 24 3.34 1.48 -21.26
CA LEU A 24 4.19 0.37 -20.84
C LEU A 24 4.10 -0.79 -21.83
N SER A 25 5.21 -1.50 -22.04
CA SER A 25 5.13 -2.84 -22.64
C SER A 25 4.34 -3.76 -21.71
N VAL A 26 3.92 -4.92 -22.21
CA VAL A 26 3.20 -5.92 -21.41
C VAL A 26 4.04 -6.37 -20.21
N GLU A 27 5.34 -6.54 -20.42
CA GLU A 27 6.30 -6.96 -19.39
C GLU A 27 6.48 -5.86 -18.34
N GLN A 28 6.62 -4.61 -18.77
CA GLN A 28 6.74 -3.47 -17.86
C GLN A 28 5.45 -3.26 -17.06
N ALA A 29 4.28 -3.45 -17.68
CA ALA A 29 2.98 -3.34 -17.02
C ALA A 29 2.80 -4.42 -15.95
N ALA A 30 3.19 -5.67 -16.24
CA ALA A 30 3.14 -6.76 -15.28
C ALA A 30 4.02 -6.45 -14.05
N VAL A 31 5.27 -6.04 -14.26
CA VAL A 31 6.19 -5.68 -13.17
C VAL A 31 5.68 -4.49 -12.35
N GLU A 32 5.08 -3.46 -12.97
CA GLU A 32 4.50 -2.34 -12.22
C GLU A 32 3.25 -2.78 -11.43
N SER A 33 2.47 -3.72 -11.96
CA SER A 33 1.28 -4.23 -11.27
C SER A 33 1.62 -5.01 -9.99
N ASP A 34 2.75 -5.73 -9.98
CA ASP A 34 3.25 -6.47 -8.81
C ASP A 34 3.63 -5.55 -7.63
N ARG A 35 3.79 -4.24 -7.87
CA ARG A 35 4.10 -3.25 -6.82
C ARG A 35 2.85 -2.79 -6.05
N CYS A 36 1.66 -3.25 -6.42
CA CYS A 36 0.43 -2.93 -5.72
C CYS A 36 0.43 -3.55 -4.32
N PHE A 37 0.22 -2.72 -3.29
CA PHE A 37 0.16 -3.19 -1.90
C PHE A 37 -1.18 -3.85 -1.51
N SER A 38 -2.14 -4.02 -2.44
CA SER A 38 -3.47 -4.56 -2.15
C SER A 38 -4.21 -3.78 -1.05
N CYS A 39 -4.44 -2.49 -1.29
CA CYS A 39 -5.13 -1.61 -0.35
C CYS A 39 -6.48 -2.19 0.10
N GLY A 40 -6.81 -2.04 1.37
CA GLY A 40 -8.01 -2.60 2.00
C GLY A 40 -7.91 -4.09 2.34
N ASN A 41 -6.84 -4.80 1.94
CA ASN A 41 -6.63 -6.19 2.30
C ASN A 41 -5.41 -6.37 3.23
N CYS A 42 -5.55 -7.23 4.24
CA CYS A 42 -4.44 -7.54 5.14
C CYS A 42 -3.38 -8.37 4.40
N ILE A 43 -2.13 -7.90 4.44
CA ILE A 43 -0.97 -8.60 3.85
C ILE A 43 -0.07 -9.25 4.89
N PHE A 44 -0.54 -9.38 6.13
CA PHE A 44 0.17 -10.03 7.24
C PHE A 44 1.58 -9.44 7.53
N CYS A 45 1.73 -8.11 7.36
CA CYS A 45 3.00 -7.42 7.56
C CYS A 45 3.41 -7.21 9.04
N ASP A 46 2.57 -7.61 10.00
CA ASP A 46 2.79 -7.48 11.44
C ASP A 46 2.94 -6.06 12.02
N ASN A 47 2.85 -5.00 11.21
CA ASN A 47 2.96 -3.62 11.72
C ASN A 47 1.98 -3.32 12.86
N CYS A 48 0.70 -3.68 12.71
CA CYS A 48 -0.30 -3.47 13.75
C CYS A 48 0.07 -4.15 15.08
N TYR A 49 0.73 -5.32 15.03
CA TYR A 49 1.20 -6.05 16.19
C TYR A 49 2.39 -5.37 16.87
N TYR A 50 3.42 -4.98 16.10
CA TYR A 50 4.63 -4.38 16.65
C TYR A 50 4.44 -2.95 17.17
N TYR A 51 3.59 -2.16 16.52
CA TYR A 51 3.34 -0.76 16.89
C TYR A 51 2.29 -0.60 18.00
N CYS A 52 1.66 -1.68 18.46
CA CYS A 52 0.73 -1.60 19.57
C CYS A 52 1.50 -1.47 20.90
N PRO A 53 1.47 -0.30 21.58
CA PRO A 53 2.24 -0.11 22.82
C PRO A 53 1.70 -0.94 23.99
N ASP A 54 0.40 -1.25 23.95
CA ASP A 54 -0.30 -1.97 25.01
C ASP A 54 -0.39 -3.49 24.77
N MET A 55 0.26 -4.01 23.71
CA MET A 55 0.20 -5.43 23.31
C MET A 55 -1.24 -5.96 23.19
N ALA A 56 -2.16 -5.11 22.74
CA ALA A 56 -3.59 -5.43 22.58
C ALA A 56 -3.90 -6.19 21.27
N ILE A 57 -2.90 -6.53 20.46
CA ILE A 57 -3.08 -7.23 19.17
C ILE A 57 -2.62 -8.68 19.30
N THR A 58 -3.47 -9.63 18.92
CA THR A 58 -3.13 -11.07 18.88
C THR A 58 -3.06 -11.56 17.43
N LYS A 59 -2.01 -12.32 17.09
CA LYS A 59 -1.88 -12.95 15.77
C LYS A 59 -2.78 -14.19 15.71
N LEU A 60 -3.59 -14.28 14.66
CA LEU A 60 -4.43 -15.45 14.36
C LEU A 60 -3.81 -16.27 13.22
N GLU A 61 -4.40 -17.42 12.89
CA GLU A 61 -4.01 -18.20 11.70
C GLU A 61 -4.16 -17.36 10.42
N LYS A 62 -5.21 -16.53 10.36
CA LYS A 62 -5.47 -15.60 9.26
C LYS A 62 -5.83 -14.22 9.81
N GLY A 63 -4.79 -13.41 10.06
CA GLY A 63 -4.94 -11.99 10.37
C GLY A 63 -4.68 -11.69 11.84
N TYR A 64 -5.35 -10.67 12.35
CA TYR A 64 -5.11 -10.12 13.68
C TYR A 64 -6.41 -9.80 14.37
N GLU A 65 -6.43 -10.00 15.68
CA GLU A 65 -7.53 -9.62 16.56
C GLU A 65 -7.09 -8.49 17.49
N VAL A 66 -7.94 -7.47 17.64
CA VAL A 66 -7.76 -6.41 18.63
C VAL A 66 -8.51 -6.81 19.90
N LYS A 67 -7.79 -6.99 21.00
CA LYS A 67 -8.37 -7.19 22.33
C LYS A 67 -8.82 -5.84 22.89
N THR A 68 -10.08 -5.49 22.66
CA THR A 68 -10.68 -4.20 23.03
C THR A 68 -10.51 -3.89 24.52
N ASP A 69 -10.60 -4.89 25.40
CA ASP A 69 -10.42 -4.74 26.85
C ASP A 69 -9.03 -4.20 27.26
N TYR A 70 -8.03 -4.44 26.41
CA TYR A 70 -6.65 -3.98 26.62
C TYR A 70 -6.30 -2.75 25.78
N CYS A 71 -7.06 -2.48 24.72
CA CYS A 71 -6.84 -1.36 23.81
C CYS A 71 -7.05 -0.02 24.53
N LYS A 72 -6.10 0.92 24.36
CA LYS A 72 -6.20 2.29 24.90
C LYS A 72 -6.61 3.35 23.88
N GLY A 73 -6.96 2.93 22.66
CA GLY A 73 -7.47 3.83 21.63
C GLY A 73 -6.42 4.76 20.99
N CYS A 74 -5.12 4.45 21.09
CA CYS A 74 -4.05 5.31 20.58
C CYS A 74 -4.00 5.42 19.03
N GLY A 75 -4.60 4.47 18.31
CA GLY A 75 -4.70 4.50 16.84
C GLY A 75 -3.43 4.18 16.05
N LEU A 76 -2.30 3.89 16.72
CA LEU A 76 -1.02 3.59 16.05
C LEU A 76 -1.11 2.38 15.12
N CYS A 77 -1.83 1.33 15.51
CA CYS A 77 -2.02 0.16 14.66
C CYS A 77 -2.73 0.49 13.33
N ALA A 78 -3.66 1.46 13.34
CA ALA A 78 -4.33 1.96 12.15
C ALA A 78 -3.43 2.87 11.31
N ALA A 79 -2.69 3.77 11.95
CA ALA A 79 -1.74 4.66 11.26
C ALA A 79 -0.62 3.90 10.55
N GLU A 80 -0.12 2.82 11.15
CA GLU A 80 1.01 2.05 10.66
C GLU A 80 0.61 0.90 9.72
N CYS A 81 -0.70 0.73 9.45
CA CYS A 81 -1.17 -0.27 8.51
C CYS A 81 -0.99 0.24 7.06
N PRO A 82 -0.04 -0.31 6.28
CA PRO A 82 0.28 0.23 4.95
C PRO A 82 -0.86 0.02 3.94
N THR A 83 -1.75 -0.94 4.21
CA THR A 83 -2.92 -1.23 3.37
C THR A 83 -4.20 -0.58 3.88
N GLY A 84 -4.18 0.07 5.04
CA GLY A 84 -5.37 0.70 5.64
C GLY A 84 -6.48 -0.30 5.99
N THR A 85 -6.14 -1.56 6.27
CA THR A 85 -7.14 -2.62 6.56
C THR A 85 -7.75 -2.49 7.96
N ILE A 86 -7.01 -1.95 8.92
CA ILE A 86 -7.48 -1.70 10.28
C ILE A 86 -7.91 -0.23 10.43
N MET A 87 -9.08 -0.02 11.05
CA MET A 87 -9.70 1.30 11.20
C MET A 87 -10.12 1.53 12.65
N MET A 88 -9.96 2.77 13.12
CA MET A 88 -10.49 3.21 14.40
C MET A 88 -11.99 3.49 14.27
N ARG A 89 -12.77 3.15 15.30
CA ARG A 89 -14.18 3.50 15.43
C ARG A 89 -14.44 4.04 16.82
N GLU A 90 -15.37 4.99 16.91
CA GLU A 90 -15.91 5.43 18.20
C GLU A 90 -16.86 4.37 18.74
N GLU A 91 -16.79 4.12 20.05
CA GLU A 91 -17.79 3.33 20.74
C GLU A 91 -19.01 4.22 20.98
N LEU A 92 -20.18 3.79 20.47
CA LEU A 92 -21.47 4.48 20.63
C LEU A 92 -22.26 3.91 21.80
#